data_AF-A0A3N5M3I0-F1
#
_entry.id   AF-A0A3N5M3I0-F1
#
_cell.length_a   1.000
_cell.length_b   1.000
_cell.length_c   1.000
_cell.angle_alpha   90.00
_cell.angle_beta   90.00
_cell.angle_gamma   90.00
#
_symmetry.space_group_name_H-M   'P 1'
#
loop_
_entity.id
_entity.type
_entity.pdbx_description
1 polymer ?
#
loop_
_entity_poly.entity_id
_entity_poly.type
_entity_poly.pdbx_seq_one_letter_code
_entity_poly.pdbx_strand_id
1 'polypeptide(L)'
;MLSAVSTGADLTTRIRELFAESPATEMQLLNIAAKARFSGRFRDLKRTVDGLVAEGELLLVHHGGGQYYRRKDEGQGTEGTKGTQGMESPTGP
;
A
#
# COMPACT_ATOMS: atom_id res chain seq x y z
N MET A 1 -14.08 32.99 5.32
CA MET A 1 -12.89 32.15 5.58
C MET A 1 -13.38 30.77 5.98
N LEU A 2 -13.36 29.79 5.06
CA LEU A 2 -13.69 28.41 5.39
C LEU A 2 -12.45 27.75 5.99
N SER A 3 -12.38 27.70 7.31
CA SER A 3 -11.44 26.86 8.04
C SER A 3 -11.83 25.41 7.77
N ALA A 4 -11.28 24.83 6.70
CA ALA A 4 -11.39 23.40 6.42
C ALA A 4 -10.67 22.66 7.54
N VAL A 5 -11.42 22.36 8.60
CA VAL A 5 -11.09 21.27 9.51
C VAL A 5 -10.98 20.05 8.61
N SER A 6 -9.75 19.65 8.26
CA SER A 6 -9.47 18.40 7.56
C SER A 6 -9.84 17.25 8.49
N THR A 7 -11.14 16.93 8.50
CA THR A 7 -11.68 15.73 9.11
C THR A 7 -11.07 14.51 8.40
N GLY A 8 -10.96 13.38 9.09
CA GLY A 8 -10.32 12.18 8.55
C GLY A 8 -10.86 11.71 7.18
N ALA A 9 -12.12 12.06 6.84
CA ALA A 9 -12.72 11.82 5.54
C ALA A 9 -11.96 12.52 4.38
N ASP A 10 -11.41 13.70 4.64
CA ASP A 10 -10.66 14.46 3.65
C ASP A 10 -9.27 13.83 3.38
N LEU A 11 -8.63 13.26 4.41
CA LEU A 11 -7.38 12.53 4.25
C LEU A 11 -7.56 11.27 3.38
N THR A 12 -8.62 10.49 3.63
CA THR A 12 -8.91 9.28 2.85
C THR A 12 -9.11 9.62 1.37
N THR A 13 -9.89 10.67 1.07
CA THR A 13 -10.11 11.12 -0.32
C THR A 13 -8.82 11.50 -1.01
N ARG A 14 -7.97 12.33 -0.38
CA ARG A 14 -6.68 12.72 -0.96
C ARG A 14 -5.77 11.53 -1.23
N ILE A 15 -5.76 10.52 -0.35
CA ILE A 15 -4.97 9.30 -0.55
C ILE A 15 -5.51 8.52 -1.74
N ARG A 16 -6.83 8.37 -1.87
CA ARG A 16 -7.47 7.71 -3.03
C ARG A 16 -7.13 8.43 -4.34
N GLU A 17 -7.25 9.75 -4.37
CA GLU A 17 -6.89 10.57 -5.54
C GLU A 17 -5.42 10.39 -5.91
N LEU A 18 -4.52 10.46 -4.92
CA LEU A 18 -3.08 10.25 -5.12
C LEU A 18 -2.76 8.92 -5.80
N PHE A 19 -3.38 7.82 -5.35
CA PHE A 19 -3.20 6.50 -5.97
C PHE A 19 -3.97 6.34 -7.27
N ALA A 20 -5.01 7.16 -7.52
CA ALA A 20 -5.71 7.19 -8.79
C ALA A 20 -4.91 7.88 -9.90
N GLU A 21 -4.19 8.97 -9.57
CA GLU A 21 -3.28 9.66 -10.49
C GLU A 21 -2.02 8.83 -10.82
N SER A 22 -1.66 7.87 -9.97
CA SER A 22 -0.44 7.08 -10.10
C SER A 22 -0.63 5.64 -9.61
N PRO A 23 -1.44 4.81 -10.30
CA PRO A 23 -1.85 3.49 -9.84
C PRO A 23 -0.69 2.49 -9.74
N ALA A 24 0.31 2.60 -10.60
CA ALA A 24 1.49 1.73 -10.63
C ALA A 24 2.58 2.13 -9.63
N THR A 25 2.44 3.27 -8.94
CA THR A 25 3.50 3.80 -8.08
C THR A 25 3.42 3.21 -6.68
N GLU A 26 4.51 2.59 -6.26
CA GLU A 26 4.72 2.13 -4.89
C GLU A 26 5.22 3.28 -4.02
N MET A 27 4.48 3.60 -2.95
CA MET A 27 4.78 4.72 -2.07
C MET A 27 4.93 4.27 -0.63
N GLN A 28 6.01 4.72 0.02
CA GLN A 28 6.16 4.59 1.47
C GLN A 28 5.21 5.55 2.20
N LEU A 29 4.90 5.24 3.45
CA LEU A 29 3.96 6.02 4.25
C LEU A 29 4.37 7.51 4.37
N LEU A 30 5.67 7.80 4.47
CA LEU A 30 6.19 9.17 4.50
C LEU A 30 5.95 9.92 3.17
N ASN A 31 6.09 9.23 2.03
CA ASN A 31 5.82 9.81 0.72
C ASN A 31 4.33 10.10 0.53
N ILE A 32 3.46 9.20 1.03
CA ILE A 32 2.02 9.43 1.06
C ILE A 32 1.70 10.67 1.91
N ALA A 33 2.32 10.81 3.08
CA ALA A 33 2.14 11.98 3.95
C ALA A 33 2.47 13.29 3.21
N ALA A 34 3.63 13.33 2.54
CA ALA A 34 4.10 14.49 1.81
C ALA A 34 3.17 14.84 0.64
N LYS A 35 2.81 13.84 -0.18
CA LYS A 35 1.98 14.04 -1.37
C LYS A 35 0.51 14.34 -1.05
N ALA A 36 -0.06 13.71 -0.01
CA ALA A 36 -1.39 14.03 0.49
C ALA A 36 -1.44 15.35 1.29
N ARG A 37 -0.30 16.04 1.45
CA ARG A 37 -0.15 17.28 2.22
C ARG A 37 -0.68 17.11 3.65
N PHE A 38 -0.37 15.97 4.26
CA PHE A 38 -0.80 15.62 5.61
C PHE A 38 0.27 16.00 6.63
N SER A 39 -0.08 16.92 7.54
CA SER A 39 0.79 17.39 8.62
C SER A 39 0.34 16.89 10.01
N GLY A 40 -0.58 15.92 10.07
CA GLY A 40 -1.11 15.38 11.32
C GLY A 40 -0.22 14.28 11.93
N ARG A 41 -0.77 13.50 12.87
CA ARG A 41 0.00 12.43 13.51
C ARG A 41 0.22 11.28 12.55
N PHE A 42 1.47 10.81 12.47
CA PHE A 42 1.85 9.67 11.63
C PHE A 42 1.03 8.41 11.90
N ARG A 43 0.63 8.18 13.17
CA ARG A 43 -0.23 7.04 13.55
C ARG A 43 -1.62 7.11 12.91
N ASP A 44 -2.19 8.30 12.77
CA ASP A 44 -3.50 8.48 12.14
C ASP A 44 -3.43 8.27 10.62
N LEU A 45 -2.34 8.73 9.99
CA LEU A 45 -2.04 8.40 8.60
C LEU A 45 -1.90 6.89 8.41
N LYS A 46 -1.08 6.23 9.23
CA LYS A 46 -0.91 4.78 9.17
C LYS A 46 -2.25 4.06 9.28
N ARG A 47 -3.06 4.41 10.28
CA ARG A 47 -4.38 3.81 10.48
C ARG A 47 -5.28 4.01 9.26
N THR A 48 -5.25 5.19 8.64
CA THR A 48 -6.06 5.50 7.46
C THR A 48 -5.62 4.67 6.26
N VAL A 49 -4.31 4.58 5.99
CA VAL A 49 -3.77 3.78 4.89
C VAL A 49 -3.98 2.28 5.13
N ASP A 50 -3.75 1.79 6.35
CA ASP A 50 -4.06 0.39 6.73
C ASP A 50 -5.55 0.08 6.54
N GLY A 51 -6.43 1.04 6.83
CA GLY A 51 -7.87 0.93 6.56
C GLY A 51 -8.17 0.69 5.09
N LEU A 52 -7.57 1.50 4.20
CA LEU A 52 -7.71 1.33 2.74
C LEU A 52 -7.14 0.00 2.23
N VAL A 53 -6.12 -0.56 2.90
CA VAL A 53 -5.62 -1.91 2.62
C VAL A 53 -6.63 -2.97 3.07
N ALA A 54 -7.23 -2.81 4.24
CA ALA A 54 -8.25 -3.72 4.75
C ALA A 54 -9.54 -3.70 3.90
N GLU A 55 -9.90 -2.57 3.33
CA GLU A 55 -11.00 -2.41 2.36
C GLU A 55 -10.65 -2.97 0.97
N GLY A 56 -9.38 -3.31 0.72
CA GLY A 56 -8.91 -3.88 -0.53
C GLY A 56 -8.69 -2.87 -1.66
N GLU A 57 -8.70 -1.57 -1.35
CA GLU A 57 -8.38 -0.50 -2.32
C GLU A 57 -6.88 -0.37 -2.57
N LEU A 58 -6.07 -0.62 -1.53
CA LEU A 58 -4.61 -0.61 -1.59
C LEU A 58 -4.03 -1.98 -1.27
N LEU A 59 -2.80 -2.19 -1.71
CA LEU A 59 -1.98 -3.36 -1.38
C LEU A 59 -0.76 -2.91 -0.58
N LEU A 60 -0.46 -3.63 0.50
CA LEU A 60 0.79 -3.52 1.23
C LEU A 60 1.82 -4.48 0.63
N VAL A 61 2.97 -3.93 0.24
CA VAL A 61 4.07 -4.66 -0.42
C VAL A 61 5.36 -4.47 0.38
N HIS A 62 6.16 -5.53 0.47
CA HIS A 62 7.44 -5.53 1.18
C HIS A 62 8.57 -5.83 0.20
N HIS A 63 9.48 -4.87 0.01
CA HIS A 63 10.68 -5.03 -0.82
C HIS A 63 11.88 -4.37 -0.13
N GLY A 64 13.03 -5.04 -0.13
CA GLY A 64 14.28 -4.50 0.44
C GLY A 64 14.20 -4.10 1.93
N GLY A 65 13.30 -4.72 2.70
CA GLY A 65 13.07 -4.40 4.12
C GLY A 65 12.18 -3.18 4.38
N GLY A 66 11.69 -2.50 3.34
CA GLY A 66 10.75 -1.39 3.45
C GLY A 66 9.29 -1.80 3.26
N GLN A 67 8.39 -0.96 3.76
CA GLN A 67 6.94 -1.10 3.58
C GLN A 67 6.44 -0.08 2.56
N TYR A 68 5.75 -0.57 1.53
CA TYR A 68 5.25 0.22 0.41
C TYR A 68 3.77 -0.06 0.19
N TYR A 69 3.05 0.95 -0.29
CA TYR A 69 1.64 0.85 -0.62
C TYR A 69 1.45 1.18 -2.09
N ARG A 70 0.58 0.43 -2.76
CA ARG A 70 0.20 0.68 -4.16
C ARG A 70 -1.30 0.44 -4.35
N ARG A 71 -1.87 0.97 -5.43
CA ARG A 71 -3.28 0.70 -5.77
C ARG A 71 -3.43 -0.77 -6.14
N LYS A 72 -4.54 -1.39 -5.73
CA LYS A 72 -4.93 -2.69 -6.25
C LYS A 72 -5.41 -2.50 -7.69
N ASP A 73 -4.58 -2.86 -8.66
CA ASP A 73 -4.98 -2.90 -10.06
C ASP A 73 -5.90 -4.11 -10.27
N GLU A 74 -7.09 -3.91 -10.86
CA GLU A 74 -8.06 -4.99 -11.09
C GLU A 74 -7.57 -6.04 -12.12
N GLY A 75 -6.36 -5.87 -12.68
CA GLY A 75 -5.81 -6.71 -13.76
C GLY A 75 -4.61 -7.61 -13.42
N GLN A 76 -4.06 -7.60 -12.19
CA GLN A 76 -2.96 -8.52 -11.85
C GLN A 76 -3.42 -9.61 -10.88
N GLY A 77 -3.86 -10.71 -11.50
CA GLY A 77 -3.98 -12.01 -10.87
C GLY A 77 -2.71 -12.38 -10.11
N THR A 78 -2.93 -12.98 -8.95
CA THR A 78 -1.93 -13.72 -8.20
C THR A 78 -1.29 -14.78 -9.10
N GLU A 79 -0.08 -14.54 -9.60
CA GLU A 79 0.75 -15.60 -10.15
C GLU A 79 2.16 -15.45 -9.60
N GLY A 80 2.63 -16.47 -8.87
CA GLY A 80 4.05 -16.56 -8.51
C GLY A 80 4.44 -17.13 -7.15
N THR A 81 3.62 -17.86 -6.41
CA THR A 81 4.17 -18.86 -5.46
C THR A 81 4.65 -20.07 -6.25
N LYS A 82 5.76 -19.92 -6.98
CA LYS A 82 6.38 -21.02 -7.74
C LYS A 82 7.32 -21.82 -6.81
N GLY A 83 6.77 -22.90 -6.27
CA GLY A 83 7.45 -24.20 -6.11
C GLY A 83 8.65 -24.29 -5.17
N THR A 84 8.41 -24.60 -3.90
CA THR A 84 9.34 -25.46 -3.14
C THR A 84 8.98 -26.92 -3.45
N GLN A 85 9.40 -27.43 -4.60
CA GLN A 85 9.40 -28.86 -4.86
C GLN A 85 10.83 -29.35 -4.67
N GLY A 86 11.11 -29.83 -3.46
CA GLY A 86 12.35 -30.54 -3.16
C GLY A 86 12.47 -31.77 -4.05
N MET A 87 13.61 -31.91 -4.72
CA MET A 87 14.00 -33.13 -5.40
C MET A 87 15.50 -33.10 -5.61
N GLU A 88 16.25 -33.61 -4.62
CA GLU A 88 17.44 -34.41 -4.88
C GLU A 88 17.87 -35.12 -3.59
N SER A 89 17.52 -36.39 -3.49
CA SER A 89 18.38 -37.50 -3.06
C SER A 89 17.49 -38.71 -2.78
N PRO A 90 17.71 -39.81 -3.53
CA PRO A 90 18.12 -40.99 -2.79
C PRO A 90 19.37 -41.62 -3.39
N THR A 91 20.31 -41.85 -2.49
CA THR A 91 21.48 -42.72 -2.57
C THR A 91 21.16 -44.13 -3.07
N GLY A 92 22.04 -44.69 -3.90
CA GLY A 92 22.30 -46.13 -4.01
C GLY A 92 22.32 -46.67 -5.44
N PRO A 93 23.00 -47.79 -5.71
CA PRO A 93 23.78 -48.67 -4.81
C PRO A 93 25.29 -48.38 -4.76
#